data_AF-A0A9P7AQS6-F1
#
_entry.id   AF-A0A9P7AQS6-F1
#
_cell.length_a   1.000
_cell.length_b   1.000
_cell.length_c   1.000
_cell.angle_alpha   90.00
_cell.angle_beta   90.00
_cell.angle_gamma   90.00
#
_symmetry.space_group_name_H-M   'P 1'
#
loop_
_entity.id
_entity.type
_entity.pdbx_description
1 polymer ?
#
loop_
_entity_poly.entity_id
_entity_poly.type
_entity_poly.pdbx_seq_one_letter_code
_entity_poly.pdbx_strand_id
1 'polypeptide(L)'
;VKPDVCVYADRTSRGCDISKFELNIEFKWNDAHNTFSKHSGIDKPIVSQTDKGFDTTSYAGAQLGAQYRTHAFSVLIICNCARILRWDREGVIITGSFDYNDKPYLADFFYRYAQASPEMRGVNTSVMPASAEDADLARTVLGLPTTTRMFKVAVPEDPDVKDSSQLTLIIPQPVARGFPPVGRWTHTCPAFDILNKKIVMFKDSWRCR
;
A
#
# COMPACT_ATOMS: atom_id res chain seq x y z
N VAL A 1 14.66 1.20 0.75
CA VAL A 1 13.93 2.28 0.06
C VAL A 1 13.52 3.31 1.12
N LYS A 2 13.83 4.60 0.95
CA LYS A 2 13.60 5.66 1.96
C LYS A 2 13.12 6.95 1.26
N PRO A 3 11.82 7.28 1.30
CA PRO A 3 11.32 8.57 0.82
C PRO A 3 11.95 9.75 1.56
N ASP A 4 11.93 10.93 0.93
CA ASP A 4 12.40 12.17 1.57
C ASP A 4 11.61 12.48 2.85
N VAL A 5 10.28 12.35 2.78
CA VAL A 5 9.39 12.49 3.95
C VAL A 5 8.38 11.34 3.99
N CYS A 6 8.28 10.75 5.19
CA CYS A 6 7.35 9.68 5.51
C CYS A 6 6.37 10.12 6.60
N VAL A 7 5.07 9.95 6.35
CA VAL A 7 4.03 10.14 7.37
C VAL A 7 3.63 8.79 7.95
N TYR A 8 3.50 8.74 9.28
CA TYR A 8 3.07 7.57 10.04
C TYR A 8 1.83 7.90 10.85
N ALA A 9 0.97 6.91 11.07
CA ALA A 9 -0.17 7.06 11.97
C ALA A 9 0.24 7.09 13.45
N ASP A 10 1.38 6.47 13.80
CA ASP A 10 1.91 6.42 15.17
C ASP A 10 3.13 7.33 15.35
N ARG A 11 3.40 7.72 16.60
CA ARG A 11 4.62 8.47 16.98
C ARG A 11 5.81 7.55 17.30
N THR A 12 5.66 6.23 17.13
CA THR A 12 6.62 5.24 17.64
C THR A 12 7.51 4.67 16.54
N SER A 13 7.20 4.91 15.27
CA SER A 13 8.02 4.51 14.13
C SER A 13 9.40 5.15 14.16
N ARG A 14 10.46 4.33 14.23
CA ARG A 14 11.87 4.75 14.11
C ARG A 14 12.41 4.31 12.75
N GLY A 15 13.06 5.23 12.03
CA GLY A 15 13.57 4.95 10.68
C GLY A 15 12.47 4.92 9.61
N CYS A 16 12.70 4.19 8.52
CA CYS A 16 11.73 4.02 7.43
C CYS A 16 11.04 2.66 7.53
N ASP A 17 9.91 2.57 8.24
CA ASP A 17 9.09 1.34 8.31
C ASP A 17 7.95 1.42 7.29
N ILE A 18 8.23 0.92 6.08
CA ILE A 18 7.29 0.91 4.95
C ILE A 18 5.98 0.19 5.31
N SER A 19 5.99 -0.67 6.32
CA SER A 19 4.82 -1.43 6.70
C SER A 19 3.84 -0.70 7.64
N LYS A 20 4.22 0.47 8.14
CA LYS A 20 3.38 1.37 8.96
C LYS A 20 3.13 2.73 8.32
N PHE A 21 3.85 3.00 7.27
CA PHE A 21 3.84 4.26 6.56
C PHE A 21 2.51 4.50 5.82
N GLU A 22 2.03 5.75 5.85
CA GLU A 22 0.73 6.19 5.32
C GLU A 22 0.87 6.98 4.00
N LEU A 23 1.80 7.93 3.95
CA LEU A 23 1.95 8.86 2.82
C LEU A 23 3.41 9.23 2.62
N ASN A 24 3.89 9.18 1.36
CA ASN A 24 5.23 9.66 0.98
C ASN A 24 5.09 11.01 0.32
N ILE A 25 6.06 11.86 0.63
CA ILE A 25 6.26 13.12 -0.05
C ILE A 25 7.69 13.09 -0.56
N GLU A 26 7.84 13.20 -1.87
CA GLU A 26 9.13 13.18 -2.57
C GLU A 26 9.43 14.57 -3.12
N PHE A 27 10.67 15.03 -2.95
CA PHE A 27 11.13 16.32 -3.44
C PHE A 27 12.12 16.14 -4.59
N LYS A 28 11.86 16.81 -5.71
CA LYS A 28 12.81 16.91 -6.82
C LYS A 28 13.13 18.38 -7.08
N TRP A 29 14.41 18.70 -7.13
CA TRP A 29 14.89 20.09 -7.31
C TRP A 29 15.11 20.50 -8.78
N ASN A 30 14.87 19.60 -9.72
CA ASN A 30 15.07 19.87 -11.14
C ASN A 30 13.90 19.26 -11.93
N ASP A 31 13.29 20.02 -12.84
CA ASP A 31 12.22 19.53 -13.72
C ASP A 31 12.71 18.41 -14.65
N ALA A 32 14.01 18.32 -14.92
CA ALA A 32 14.60 17.16 -15.59
C ALA A 32 14.42 15.84 -14.82
N HIS A 33 14.10 15.90 -13.52
CA HIS A 33 13.77 14.74 -12.68
C HIS A 33 12.26 14.51 -12.58
N ASN A 34 11.45 15.23 -13.36
CA ASN A 34 10.02 15.04 -13.41
C ASN A 34 9.68 13.72 -14.10
N THR A 35 9.28 12.74 -13.30
CA THR A 35 8.89 11.41 -13.76
C THR A 35 7.69 11.44 -14.71
N PHE A 36 6.85 12.48 -14.62
CA PHE A 36 5.55 12.53 -15.29
C PHE A 36 5.52 13.72 -16.26
N SER A 37 5.78 13.43 -17.54
CA SER A 37 5.83 14.45 -18.60
C SER A 37 4.46 15.07 -18.86
N LYS A 38 4.45 16.35 -19.29
CA LYS A 38 3.25 17.10 -19.70
C LYS A 38 2.66 16.60 -21.03
N HIS A 39 3.39 15.80 -21.80
CA HIS A 39 2.95 15.32 -23.12
C HIS A 39 2.37 13.92 -23.04
N SER A 40 1.11 13.83 -22.59
CA SER A 40 0.27 12.63 -22.72
C SER A 40 -0.16 12.45 -24.19
N GLY A 41 0.62 11.72 -24.96
CA GLY A 41 0.15 11.08 -26.19
C GLY A 41 -0.20 9.62 -25.88
N ILE A 42 -1.10 9.01 -26.67
CA ILE A 42 -1.56 7.62 -26.48
C ILE A 42 -0.39 6.61 -26.43
N ASP A 43 0.75 6.95 -27.04
CA ASP A 43 1.95 6.08 -27.13
C ASP A 43 3.15 6.49 -26.27
N LYS A 44 3.00 7.44 -25.33
CA LYS A 44 4.11 7.83 -24.43
C LYS A 44 3.93 7.21 -23.04
N PRO A 45 4.96 6.56 -22.47
CA PRO A 45 4.86 6.02 -21.12
C PRO A 45 4.61 7.16 -20.12
N ILE A 46 3.61 6.96 -19.25
CA ILE A 46 3.23 7.90 -18.18
C ILE A 46 4.44 8.19 -17.28
N VAL A 47 5.31 7.19 -17.09
CA VAL A 47 6.52 7.24 -16.27
C VAL A 47 7.73 7.34 -17.20
N SER A 48 8.53 8.40 -17.08
CA SER A 48 9.81 8.52 -17.76
C SER A 48 10.79 7.46 -17.26
N GLN A 49 11.51 6.78 -18.15
CA GLN A 49 12.60 5.84 -17.82
C GLN A 49 13.88 6.55 -17.35
N THR A 50 13.75 7.60 -16.52
CA THR A 50 14.90 8.23 -15.88
C THR A 50 15.20 7.51 -14.58
N ASP A 51 16.48 7.36 -14.24
CA ASP A 51 16.93 6.66 -13.00
C ASP A 51 16.28 7.22 -11.72
N LYS A 52 15.78 8.47 -11.76
CA LYS A 52 15.15 9.17 -10.63
C LYS A 52 13.62 9.14 -10.62
N GLY A 53 13.00 8.69 -11.71
CA GLY A 53 11.57 8.39 -11.75
C GLY A 53 11.19 7.06 -11.08
N PHE A 54 12.21 6.25 -10.81
CA PHE A 54 12.11 4.98 -10.13
C PHE A 54 11.67 5.13 -8.67
N ASP A 55 11.97 6.25 -8.02
CA ASP A 55 11.81 6.42 -6.56
C ASP A 55 10.34 6.40 -6.13
N THR A 56 9.49 7.28 -6.68
CA THR A 56 8.06 7.37 -6.30
C THR A 56 7.29 6.09 -6.60
N THR A 57 7.58 5.48 -7.75
CA THR A 57 7.00 4.20 -8.18
C THR A 57 7.45 3.07 -7.24
N SER A 58 8.73 3.07 -6.83
CA SER A 58 9.28 2.09 -5.89
C SER A 58 8.69 2.26 -4.48
N TYR A 59 8.45 3.50 -4.03
CA TYR A 59 7.80 3.76 -2.74
C TYR A 59 6.39 3.21 -2.72
N ALA A 60 5.60 3.49 -3.76
CA ALA A 60 4.25 2.98 -3.91
C ALA A 60 4.23 1.44 -3.98
N GLY A 61 5.13 0.85 -4.77
CA GLY A 61 5.24 -0.61 -4.89
C GLY A 61 5.60 -1.27 -3.57
N ALA A 62 6.55 -0.69 -2.83
CA ALA A 62 6.94 -1.20 -1.52
C ALA A 62 5.81 -1.03 -0.48
N GLN A 63 5.09 0.09 -0.47
CA GLN A 63 3.96 0.34 0.44
C GLN A 63 2.82 -0.65 0.17
N LEU A 64 2.38 -0.76 -1.08
CA LEU A 64 1.35 -1.70 -1.48
C LEU A 64 1.82 -3.15 -1.29
N GLY A 65 3.13 -3.42 -1.37
CA GLY A 65 3.69 -4.75 -1.15
C GLY A 65 3.83 -5.15 0.33
N ALA A 66 3.99 -4.18 1.23
CA ALA A 66 4.16 -4.43 2.67
C ALA A 66 2.86 -4.36 3.48
N GLN A 67 1.76 -3.91 2.86
CA GLN A 67 0.52 -3.60 3.57
C GLN A 67 -0.72 -4.09 2.80
N TYR A 68 -1.75 -4.50 3.53
CA TYR A 68 -3.06 -4.79 2.97
C TYR A 68 -3.77 -3.48 2.62
N ARG A 69 -3.55 -3.01 1.40
CA ARG A 69 -4.13 -1.77 0.86
C ARG A 69 -4.81 -1.98 -0.49
N THR A 70 -5.89 -1.25 -0.71
CA THR A 70 -6.60 -1.17 -2.00
C THR A 70 -5.95 -0.14 -2.92
N HIS A 71 -5.42 0.94 -2.34
CA HIS A 71 -4.70 1.99 -3.03
C HIS A 71 -3.77 2.72 -2.05
N ALA A 72 -2.88 3.56 -2.57
CA ALA A 72 -1.97 4.37 -1.77
C ALA A 72 -1.83 5.77 -2.38
N PHE A 73 -1.60 6.78 -1.55
CA PHE A 73 -1.34 8.14 -2.00
C PHE A 73 0.14 8.49 -1.95
N SER A 74 0.57 9.40 -2.80
CA SER A 74 1.90 10.00 -2.77
C SER A 74 1.80 11.46 -3.20
N VAL A 75 2.72 12.29 -2.70
CA VAL A 75 2.87 13.67 -3.14
C VAL A 75 4.25 13.80 -3.78
N LEU A 76 4.29 14.38 -4.97
CA LEU A 76 5.53 14.73 -5.65
C LEU A 76 5.64 16.25 -5.73
N ILE A 77 6.69 16.80 -5.15
CA ILE A 77 7.00 18.23 -5.19
C ILE A 77 8.20 18.43 -6.11
N ILE A 78 8.03 19.25 -7.14
CA ILE A 78 9.07 19.59 -8.12
C ILE A 78 9.19 21.10 -8.16
N CYS A 79 10.31 21.63 -7.67
CA CYS A 79 10.50 23.08 -7.51
C CYS A 79 9.31 23.71 -6.75
N ASN A 80 8.54 24.59 -7.38
CA ASN A 80 7.35 25.27 -6.82
C ASN A 80 6.01 24.56 -7.14
N CYS A 81 6.06 23.42 -7.82
CA CYS A 81 4.87 22.69 -8.26
C CYS A 81 4.67 21.39 -7.47
N ALA A 82 3.42 21.00 -7.26
CA ALA A 82 3.04 19.74 -6.67
C ALA A 82 2.16 18.90 -7.61
N ARG A 83 2.23 17.59 -7.43
CA ARG A 83 1.32 16.60 -7.98
C ARG A 83 0.88 15.67 -6.86
N ILE A 84 -0.40 15.30 -6.86
CA ILE A 84 -0.94 14.26 -5.99
C ILE A 84 -1.14 13.01 -6.84
N LEU A 85 -0.68 11.87 -6.32
CA LEU A 85 -0.72 10.58 -6.98
C LEU A 85 -1.58 9.62 -6.16
N ARG A 86 -2.49 8.92 -6.83
CA ARG A 86 -3.22 7.78 -6.28
C ARG A 86 -2.81 6.53 -7.04
N TRP A 87 -2.11 5.63 -6.36
CA TRP A 87 -1.67 4.35 -6.86
C TRP A 87 -2.68 3.27 -6.49
N ASP A 88 -3.01 2.41 -7.44
CA ASP A 88 -3.65 1.13 -7.17
C ASP A 88 -2.97 0.03 -7.98
N ARG A 89 -3.55 -1.17 -8.00
CA ARG A 89 -2.97 -2.29 -8.75
C ARG A 89 -3.15 -2.17 -10.25
N GLU A 90 -4.04 -1.30 -10.73
CA GLU A 90 -4.28 -1.09 -12.16
C GLU A 90 -3.37 0.00 -12.72
N GLY A 91 -2.99 0.98 -11.90
CA GLY A 91 -2.21 2.10 -12.40
C GLY A 91 -1.92 3.17 -11.36
N VAL A 92 -1.71 4.38 -11.89
CA VAL A 92 -1.59 5.60 -11.12
C VAL A 92 -2.43 6.70 -11.75
N ILE A 93 -3.26 7.35 -10.93
CA ILE A 93 -3.97 8.56 -11.30
C ILE A 93 -3.20 9.74 -10.72
N ILE A 94 -2.93 10.75 -11.54
CA ILE A 94 -2.07 11.87 -11.19
C ILE A 94 -2.80 13.17 -11.50
N THR A 95 -2.76 14.12 -10.57
CA THR A 95 -3.28 15.46 -10.85
C THR A 95 -2.45 16.18 -11.91
N GLY A 96 -3.04 17.19 -12.54
CA GLY A 96 -2.25 18.22 -13.21
C GLY A 96 -1.22 18.82 -12.25
N SER A 97 -0.10 19.30 -12.79
CA SER A 97 0.88 20.05 -12.00
C SER A 97 0.26 21.38 -11.57
N PHE A 98 0.39 21.75 -10.30
CA PHE A 98 -0.10 23.03 -9.78
C PHE A 98 0.93 23.70 -8.87
N ASP A 99 1.01 25.03 -8.90
CA ASP A 99 1.83 25.78 -7.95
C ASP A 99 1.20 25.69 -6.56
N TYR A 100 1.92 25.11 -5.60
CA TYR A 100 1.40 24.88 -4.25
C TYR A 100 1.48 26.11 -3.33
N ASN A 101 2.18 27.18 -3.75
CA ASN A 101 2.18 28.46 -3.04
C ASN A 101 0.98 29.31 -3.45
N ASP A 102 0.53 29.20 -4.71
CA ASP A 102 -0.60 29.97 -5.23
C ASP A 102 -1.95 29.28 -5.04
N LYS A 103 -1.97 27.94 -4.95
CA LYS A 103 -3.20 27.14 -4.86
C LYS A 103 -3.31 26.42 -3.53
N PRO A 104 -4.51 26.37 -2.91
CA PRO A 104 -4.71 25.72 -1.61
C PRO A 104 -4.69 24.18 -1.71
N TYR A 105 -4.63 23.60 -2.91
CA TYR A 105 -4.91 22.18 -3.14
C TYR A 105 -4.01 21.23 -2.34
N LEU A 106 -2.73 21.56 -2.15
CA LEU A 106 -1.83 20.71 -1.38
C LEU A 106 -2.17 20.74 0.12
N ALA A 107 -2.44 21.93 0.67
CA ALA A 107 -2.85 22.10 2.06
C ALA A 107 -4.21 21.43 2.32
N ASP A 108 -5.18 21.64 1.42
CA ASP A 108 -6.49 20.99 1.47
C ASP A 108 -6.38 19.48 1.41
N PHE A 109 -5.50 18.95 0.56
CA PHE A 109 -5.25 17.51 0.49
C PHE A 109 -4.73 16.99 1.82
N PHE A 110 -3.70 17.59 2.41
CA PHE A 110 -3.17 17.14 3.71
C PHE A 110 -4.21 17.22 4.82
N TYR A 111 -4.98 18.31 4.87
CA TYR A 111 -6.05 18.49 5.85
C TYR A 111 -7.11 17.39 5.73
N ARG A 112 -7.62 17.16 4.51
CA ARG A 112 -8.63 16.13 4.25
C ARG A 112 -8.08 14.72 4.47
N TYR A 113 -6.84 14.47 4.05
CA TYR A 113 -6.18 13.18 4.22
C TYR A 113 -5.98 12.85 5.71
N ALA A 114 -5.59 13.82 6.53
CA ALA A 114 -5.44 13.63 7.97
C ALA A 114 -6.76 13.31 8.68
N GLN A 115 -7.89 13.78 8.13
CA GLN A 115 -9.24 13.50 8.64
C GLN A 115 -9.91 12.28 7.98
N ALA A 116 -9.30 11.73 6.92
CA ALA A 116 -9.88 10.64 6.16
C ALA A 116 -9.88 9.33 6.95
N SER A 117 -10.95 8.56 6.80
CA SER A 117 -11.04 7.21 7.35
C SER A 117 -9.93 6.31 6.78
N PRO A 118 -9.57 5.21 7.47
CA PRO A 118 -8.58 4.26 6.95
C PRO A 118 -8.91 3.76 5.53
N GLU A 119 -10.18 3.49 5.24
CA GLU A 119 -10.65 3.03 3.92
C GLU A 119 -10.39 4.09 2.84
N MET A 120 -10.67 5.36 3.14
CA MET A 120 -10.42 6.48 2.23
C MET A 120 -8.93 6.75 2.01
N ARG A 121 -8.08 6.34 2.97
CA ARG A 121 -6.61 6.33 2.81
C ARG A 121 -6.09 5.07 2.13
N GLY A 122 -6.98 4.13 1.78
CA GLY A 122 -6.68 2.91 1.04
C GLY A 122 -6.34 1.70 1.89
N VAL A 123 -6.55 1.73 3.21
CA VAL A 123 -6.44 0.55 4.08
C VAL A 123 -7.57 -0.42 3.74
N ASN A 124 -7.24 -1.71 3.54
CA ASN A 124 -8.26 -2.75 3.41
C ASN A 124 -8.77 -3.15 4.80
N THR A 125 -9.94 -2.66 5.19
CA THR A 125 -10.49 -2.90 6.54
C THR A 125 -11.18 -4.24 6.73
N SER A 126 -11.26 -5.07 5.67
CA SER A 126 -11.58 -6.51 5.85
C SER A 126 -10.42 -7.29 6.47
N VAL A 127 -9.22 -6.70 6.52
CA VAL A 127 -8.04 -7.24 7.18
C VAL A 127 -7.73 -6.42 8.42
N MET A 128 -8.02 -6.99 9.58
CA MET A 128 -7.90 -6.30 10.87
C MET A 128 -6.70 -6.82 11.67
N PRO A 129 -6.12 -6.04 12.60
CA PRO A 129 -5.15 -6.59 13.54
C PRO A 129 -5.73 -7.79 14.31
N ALA A 130 -4.96 -8.87 14.45
CA ALA A 130 -5.34 -10.01 15.28
C ALA A 130 -5.25 -9.64 16.78
N SER A 131 -5.99 -10.35 17.64
CA SER A 131 -5.79 -10.26 19.08
C SER A 131 -4.40 -10.79 19.46
N ALA A 132 -3.90 -10.42 20.64
CA ALA A 132 -2.59 -10.87 21.10
C ALA A 132 -2.53 -12.41 21.19
N GLU A 133 -3.61 -13.02 21.70
CA GLU A 133 -3.73 -14.46 21.88
C GLU A 133 -3.74 -15.20 20.55
N ASP A 134 -4.56 -14.75 19.59
CA ASP A 134 -4.66 -15.34 18.25
C ASP A 134 -3.33 -15.18 17.48
N ALA A 135 -2.69 -14.02 17.63
CA ALA A 135 -1.40 -13.74 16.99
C ALA A 135 -0.28 -14.63 17.53
N ASP A 136 -0.18 -14.81 18.85
CA ASP A 136 0.85 -15.63 19.47
C ASP A 136 0.70 -17.12 19.12
N LEU A 137 -0.55 -17.60 19.12
CA LEU A 137 -0.86 -18.95 18.67
C LEU A 137 -0.47 -19.15 17.20
N ALA A 138 -0.89 -18.24 16.32
CA ALA A 138 -0.60 -18.33 14.90
C ALA A 138 0.91 -18.26 14.61
N ARG A 139 1.67 -17.38 15.29
CA ARG A 139 3.13 -17.32 15.15
C ARG A 139 3.80 -18.62 15.55
N THR A 140 3.36 -19.23 16.65
CA THR A 140 3.89 -20.52 17.13
C THR A 140 3.65 -21.62 16.11
N VAL A 141 2.41 -21.72 15.61
CA VAL A 141 2.03 -22.76 14.64
C VAL A 141 2.73 -22.57 13.29
N LEU A 142 2.88 -21.31 12.83
CA LEU A 142 3.49 -20.98 11.55
C LEU A 142 5.02 -20.85 11.61
N GLY A 143 5.64 -20.99 12.79
CA GLY A 143 7.08 -20.83 12.98
C GLY A 143 7.60 -19.43 12.67
N LEU A 144 6.83 -18.38 13.00
CA LEU A 144 7.14 -16.99 12.70
C LEU A 144 7.77 -16.26 13.91
N PRO A 145 8.60 -15.23 13.69
CA PRO A 145 9.12 -14.39 14.76
C PRO A 145 8.02 -13.73 15.60
N THR A 146 8.25 -13.58 16.90
CA THR A 146 7.32 -12.92 17.85
C THR A 146 6.99 -11.48 17.47
N THR A 147 7.88 -10.82 16.74
CA THR A 147 7.71 -9.45 16.25
C THR A 147 6.83 -9.35 15.00
N THR A 148 6.47 -10.46 14.36
CA THR A 148 5.70 -10.46 13.11
C THR A 148 4.29 -9.98 13.39
N ARG A 149 3.84 -8.92 12.72
CA ARG A 149 2.45 -8.45 12.85
C ARG A 149 1.51 -9.46 12.20
N MET A 150 0.44 -9.80 12.92
CA MET A 150 -0.55 -10.77 12.48
C MET A 150 -1.90 -10.07 12.31
N PHE A 151 -2.65 -10.50 11.32
CA PHE A 151 -3.93 -9.92 10.95
C PHE A 151 -5.00 -11.01 10.90
N LYS A 152 -6.22 -10.64 11.27
CA LYS A 152 -7.42 -11.45 11.16
C LYS A 152 -8.17 -11.08 9.88
N VAL A 153 -8.55 -12.09 9.10
CA VAL A 153 -9.38 -11.94 7.91
C VAL A 153 -10.55 -12.91 7.96
N ALA A 154 -11.73 -12.43 7.61
CA ALA A 154 -12.90 -13.27 7.37
C ALA A 154 -13.00 -13.57 5.88
N VAL A 155 -12.91 -14.85 5.51
CA VAL A 155 -13.12 -15.32 4.14
C VAL A 155 -14.58 -15.77 4.05
N PRO A 156 -15.41 -15.10 3.22
CA PRO A 156 -16.80 -15.48 3.05
C PRO A 156 -16.90 -16.86 2.41
N GLU A 157 -18.06 -17.49 2.57
CA GLU A 157 -18.35 -18.73 1.88
C GLU A 157 -18.36 -18.52 0.36
N ASP A 158 -17.76 -19.47 -0.36
CA ASP A 158 -17.83 -19.52 -1.81
C ASP A 158 -19.04 -20.39 -2.20
N PRO A 159 -20.09 -19.79 -2.81
CA PRO A 159 -21.29 -20.53 -3.19
C PRO A 159 -21.02 -21.60 -4.26
N ASP A 160 -19.90 -21.50 -4.99
CA ASP A 160 -19.54 -22.44 -6.04
C ASP A 160 -18.71 -23.63 -5.52
N VAL A 161 -18.30 -23.62 -4.24
CA VAL A 161 -17.46 -24.65 -3.62
C VAL A 161 -18.27 -25.47 -2.61
N LYS A 162 -18.43 -26.78 -2.87
CA LYS A 162 -19.05 -27.72 -1.92
C LYS A 162 -18.27 -27.74 -0.61
N ASP A 163 -19.00 -27.75 0.51
CA ASP A 163 -18.48 -27.70 1.89
C ASP A 163 -17.69 -26.44 2.25
N SER A 164 -17.88 -25.35 1.50
CA SER A 164 -17.39 -24.05 1.90
C SER A 164 -18.07 -23.61 3.20
N SER A 165 -17.26 -23.37 4.23
CA SER A 165 -17.68 -22.72 5.47
C SER A 165 -16.93 -21.41 5.61
N GLN A 166 -17.54 -20.42 6.26
CA GLN A 166 -16.87 -19.15 6.54
C GLN A 166 -15.58 -19.41 7.33
N LEU A 167 -14.44 -18.99 6.77
CA LEU A 167 -13.15 -19.16 7.44
C LEU A 167 -12.73 -17.87 8.13
N THR A 168 -12.28 -17.99 9.37
CA THR A 168 -11.59 -16.93 10.08
C THR A 168 -10.12 -17.29 10.16
N LEU A 169 -9.29 -16.54 9.41
CA LEU A 169 -7.87 -16.85 9.27
C LEU A 169 -7.03 -15.79 9.96
N ILE A 170 -5.92 -16.23 10.55
CA ILE A 170 -4.83 -15.37 11.00
C ILE A 170 -3.69 -15.45 9.98
N ILE A 171 -3.37 -14.31 9.40
CA ILE A 171 -2.38 -14.15 8.33
C ILE A 171 -1.25 -13.23 8.78
N PRO A 172 -0.01 -13.49 8.36
CA PRO A 172 1.08 -12.56 8.63
C PRO A 172 0.94 -11.27 7.83
N GLN A 173 1.66 -10.26 8.28
CA GLN A 173 1.93 -9.07 7.49
C GLN A 173 2.52 -9.44 6.11
N PRO A 174 2.12 -8.74 5.03
CA PRO A 174 2.77 -8.87 3.75
C PRO A 174 4.24 -8.48 3.83
N VAL A 175 5.09 -9.23 3.11
CA VAL A 175 6.49 -8.87 2.93
C VAL A 175 6.60 -8.14 1.60
N ALA A 176 7.09 -6.90 1.63
CA ALA A 176 7.42 -6.17 0.41
C ALA A 176 8.50 -6.93 -0.36
N ARG A 177 8.05 -7.71 -1.34
CA ARG A 177 8.88 -8.16 -2.45
C ARG A 177 8.94 -7.00 -3.44
N GLY A 178 10.11 -6.74 -4.04
CA GLY A 178 10.37 -5.61 -4.95
C GLY A 178 9.58 -5.69 -6.27
N PHE A 179 8.27 -5.80 -6.16
CA PHE A 179 7.34 -5.88 -7.26
C PHE A 179 6.97 -4.47 -7.72
N PRO A 180 6.66 -4.31 -9.03
CA PRO A 180 6.11 -3.07 -9.52
C PRO A 180 4.77 -2.75 -8.79
N PRO A 181 4.43 -1.47 -8.59
CA PRO A 181 3.17 -1.10 -7.94
C PRO A 181 1.93 -1.56 -8.70
N VAL A 182 2.06 -1.70 -10.02
CA VAL A 182 0.96 -1.96 -10.97
C VAL A 182 1.11 -3.33 -11.63
N GLY A 183 -0.01 -3.92 -12.03
CA GLY A 183 -0.08 -5.21 -12.72
C GLY A 183 -0.72 -6.30 -11.88
N ARG A 184 -0.54 -7.56 -12.31
CA ARG A 184 -1.16 -8.71 -11.64
C ARG A 184 -0.56 -8.91 -10.26
N TRP A 185 -1.32 -8.56 -9.23
CA TRP A 185 -0.93 -8.76 -7.86
C TRP A 185 -1.59 -9.99 -7.27
N THR A 186 -0.77 -10.85 -6.68
CA THR A 186 -1.24 -11.98 -5.88
C THR A 186 -0.38 -12.06 -4.64
N HIS A 187 -0.99 -11.85 -3.48
CA HIS A 187 -0.35 -12.11 -2.20
C HIS A 187 -0.73 -13.53 -1.76
N THR A 188 0.26 -14.36 -1.45
CA THR A 188 0.01 -15.71 -0.97
C THR A 188 0.88 -15.96 0.25
N CYS A 189 0.27 -16.44 1.33
CA CYS A 189 0.98 -16.70 2.57
C CYS A 189 0.34 -17.89 3.32
N PRO A 190 1.14 -18.62 4.12
CA PRO A 190 0.59 -19.53 5.11
C PRO A 190 -0.30 -18.76 6.10
N ALA A 191 -1.43 -19.35 6.43
CA ALA A 191 -2.43 -18.79 7.33
C ALA A 191 -2.85 -19.84 8.34
N PHE A 192 -3.24 -19.39 9.53
CA PHE A 192 -3.77 -20.27 10.57
C PHE A 192 -5.29 -20.12 10.66
N ASP A 193 -6.01 -21.21 10.44
CA ASP A 193 -7.44 -21.31 10.68
C ASP A 193 -7.64 -21.65 12.16
N ILE A 194 -8.08 -20.66 12.94
CA ILE A 194 -8.24 -20.79 14.39
C ILE A 194 -9.31 -21.83 14.74
N LEU A 195 -10.42 -21.82 14.00
CA LEU A 195 -11.58 -22.65 14.33
C LEU A 195 -11.27 -24.13 14.11
N ASN A 196 -10.68 -24.44 12.95
CA ASN A 196 -10.36 -25.82 12.58
C ASN A 196 -8.95 -26.26 13.02
N LYS A 197 -8.17 -25.35 13.63
CA LYS A 197 -6.80 -25.58 14.11
C LYS A 197 -5.86 -26.16 13.04
N LYS A 198 -5.96 -25.66 11.81
CA LYS A 198 -5.19 -26.13 10.67
C LYS A 198 -4.41 -25.00 10.00
N ILE A 199 -3.28 -25.35 9.41
CA ILE A 199 -2.54 -24.47 8.52
C ILE A 199 -3.19 -24.55 7.15
N VAL A 200 -3.53 -23.39 6.57
CA VAL A 200 -4.06 -23.27 5.22
C VAL A 200 -3.21 -22.29 4.41
N MET A 201 -3.41 -22.28 3.09
CA MET A 201 -2.80 -21.26 2.24
C MET A 201 -3.81 -20.14 1.97
N PHE A 202 -3.50 -18.92 2.40
CA PHE A 202 -4.29 -17.75 2.06
C PHE A 202 -3.76 -17.14 0.77
N LYS A 203 -4.66 -16.91 -0.20
CA LYS A 203 -4.36 -16.26 -1.47
C LYS A 203 -5.29 -15.07 -1.67
N ASP A 204 -4.73 -13.87 -1.62
CA ASP A 204 -5.39 -12.64 -2.03
C ASP A 204 -4.95 -12.31 -3.46
N SER A 205 -5.89 -12.10 -4.37
CA SER A 205 -5.60 -11.77 -5.75
C SER A 205 -6.44 -10.62 -6.23
N TRP A 206 -5.78 -9.63 -6.83
CA TRP A 206 -6.43 -8.53 -7.50
C TRP A 206 -6.62 -8.88 -8.98
N ARG A 207 -7.83 -8.67 -9.48
CA ARG A 207 -8.13 -8.72 -10.92
C ARG A 207 -8.41 -7.29 -11.37
N CYS A 208 -7.59 -6.79 -12.29
CA CYS A 208 -7.97 -5.62 -13.08
C CYS A 208 -9.20 -6.01 -13.90
N ARG A 209 -10.26 -5.19 -13.89
CA ARG A 209 -11.41 -5.43 -14.76
C ARG A 209 -11.13 -4.95 -16.19
#